data_AF-A0A831WNU4-F1
#
_entry.id   AF-A0A831WNU4-F1
#
_cell.length_a   1.000
_cell.length_b   1.000
_cell.length_c   1.000
_cell.angle_alpha   90.00
_cell.angle_beta   90.00
_cell.angle_gamma   90.00
#
_symmetry.space_group_name_H-M   'P 1'
#
loop_
_entity.id
_entity.type
_entity.pdbx_description
1 polymer ?
#
loop_
_entity_poly.entity_id
_entity_poly.type
_entity_poly.pdbx_seq_one_letter_code
_entity_poly.pdbx_strand_id
1 'polypeptide(L)'
;MRDILDLTVHLRQKSHAHGEEVAKSLGINLHEMPAGVFAMIFNMHTLMLELLSHYFCAWNKATETRCPSIDETRKQNAERVILIQKMIFVQTMSSVEYCCKDYIKSYPQKIGQIKGRIYLSKIIEESKKHNVISDSELTRWKGAIELRNTLVHNNGISEKTAQYSYPRCHLKLTKNKMIRGNLKQFPYITDWLLDATKSWILEMYKKGHEMNGFCLHI
;
A
#
# COMPACT_ATOMS: atom_id res chain seq x y z
N MET A 1 -14.20 15.21 -4.50
CA MET A 1 -13.13 14.98 -5.51
C MET A 1 -11.86 15.78 -5.20
N ARG A 2 -11.94 17.09 -4.93
CA ARG A 2 -10.77 17.89 -4.52
C ARG A 2 -10.01 17.25 -3.35
N ASP A 3 -10.71 16.85 -2.29
CA ASP A 3 -10.10 16.10 -1.17
C ASP A 3 -9.30 14.86 -1.59
N ILE A 4 -9.75 14.15 -2.64
CA ILE A 4 -9.06 12.94 -3.11
C ILE A 4 -7.80 13.30 -3.87
N LEU A 5 -7.85 14.37 -4.68
CA LEU A 5 -6.65 14.92 -5.32
C LEU A 5 -5.63 15.36 -4.27
N ASP A 6 -6.06 16.12 -3.27
CA ASP A 6 -5.18 16.61 -2.20
C ASP A 6 -4.56 15.45 -1.41
N LEU A 7 -5.36 14.42 -1.08
CA LEU A 7 -4.85 13.19 -0.46
C LEU A 7 -3.84 12.48 -1.35
N THR A 8 -4.07 12.41 -2.66
CA THR A 8 -3.15 11.74 -3.59
C THR A 8 -1.85 12.53 -3.77
N VAL A 9 -1.92 13.87 -3.77
CA VAL A 9 -0.72 14.73 -3.75
C VAL A 9 0.10 14.45 -2.49
N HIS A 10 -0.56 14.40 -1.33
CA HIS A 10 0.08 14.06 -0.07
C HIS A 10 0.76 12.68 -0.12
N LEU A 11 0.07 11.64 -0.60
CA LEU A 11 0.63 10.29 -0.73
C LEU A 11 1.85 10.24 -1.66
N ARG A 12 1.80 10.97 -2.78
CA ARG A 12 2.94 11.10 -3.69
C ARG A 12 4.15 11.73 -3.00
N GLN A 13 3.94 12.87 -2.32
CA GLN A 13 5.01 13.57 -1.59
C GLN A 13 5.57 12.71 -0.46
N LYS A 14 4.70 12.05 0.31
CA LYS A 14 5.06 11.15 1.39
C LYS A 14 5.89 9.96 0.89
N SER A 15 5.53 9.40 -0.27
CA SER A 15 6.31 8.33 -0.91
C SER A 15 7.73 8.81 -1.18
N HIS A 16 7.90 9.97 -1.81
CA HIS A 16 9.23 10.53 -2.09
C HIS A 16 10.05 10.75 -0.82
N ALA A 17 9.47 11.41 0.19
CA ALA A 17 10.14 11.70 1.45
C ALA A 17 10.58 10.43 2.19
N HIS A 18 9.72 9.40 2.23
CA HIS A 18 10.07 8.12 2.85
C HIS A 18 11.18 7.40 2.09
N GLY A 19 11.20 7.51 0.76
CA GLY A 19 12.29 6.99 -0.07
C GLY A 19 13.62 7.66 0.28
N GLU A 20 13.65 8.99 0.38
CA GLU A 20 14.85 9.75 0.74
C GLU A 20 15.35 9.39 2.15
N GLU A 21 14.44 9.27 3.11
CA GLU A 21 14.77 8.90 4.49
C GLU A 21 15.38 7.50 4.59
N VAL A 22 14.80 6.53 3.88
CA VAL A 22 15.30 5.15 3.82
C VAL A 22 16.65 5.10 3.12
N ALA A 23 16.79 5.75 1.96
CA ALA A 23 18.03 5.82 1.21
C ALA A 23 19.17 6.39 2.07
N LYS A 24 18.91 7.51 2.74
CA LYS A 24 19.87 8.14 3.68
C LYS A 24 20.22 7.22 4.85
N SER A 25 19.22 6.57 5.46
CA SER A 25 19.43 5.70 6.63
C SER A 25 20.24 4.44 6.30
N LEU A 26 20.12 3.94 5.07
CA LEU A 26 20.82 2.74 4.60
C LEU A 26 22.13 3.06 3.85
N GLY A 27 22.40 4.33 3.52
CA GLY A 27 23.56 4.72 2.73
C GLY A 27 23.50 4.23 1.28
N ILE A 28 22.31 4.16 0.69
CA ILE A 28 22.05 3.70 -0.69
C ILE A 28 21.41 4.80 -1.54
N ASN A 29 21.36 4.62 -2.86
CA ASN A 29 20.65 5.54 -3.74
C ASN A 29 19.12 5.37 -3.63
N LEU A 30 18.37 6.45 -3.89
CA LEU A 30 16.90 6.48 -3.82
C LEU A 30 16.21 5.39 -4.67
N HIS A 31 16.82 5.02 -5.80
CA HIS A 31 16.26 4.04 -6.73
C HIS A 31 16.74 2.61 -6.47
N GLU A 32 17.64 2.40 -5.51
CA GLU A 32 18.13 1.08 -5.12
C GLU A 32 17.21 0.46 -4.06
N MET A 33 17.01 -0.85 -4.13
CA MET A 33 16.22 -1.56 -3.11
C MET A 33 16.96 -1.57 -1.77
N PRO A 34 16.25 -1.41 -0.64
CA PRO A 34 14.79 -1.31 -0.51
C PRO A 34 14.20 0.11 -0.67
N ALA A 35 14.99 1.17 -0.79
CA ALA A 35 14.47 2.55 -0.94
C ALA A 35 13.64 2.73 -2.23
N GLY A 36 14.04 2.05 -3.31
CA GLY A 36 13.42 2.11 -4.63
C GLY A 36 11.94 1.74 -4.66
N VAL A 37 11.43 1.01 -3.66
CA VAL A 37 9.98 0.74 -3.53
C VAL A 37 9.17 2.03 -3.48
N PHE A 38 9.70 3.06 -2.84
CA PHE A 38 9.03 4.35 -2.71
C PHE A 38 9.03 5.13 -4.02
N ALA A 39 10.07 4.98 -4.85
CA ALA A 39 10.08 5.52 -6.21
C ALA A 39 9.03 4.83 -7.10
N MET A 40 8.86 3.51 -6.97
CA MET A 40 7.78 2.78 -7.65
C MET A 40 6.40 3.30 -7.23
N ILE A 41 6.19 3.46 -5.92
CA ILE A 41 4.91 3.95 -5.37
C ILE A 41 4.66 5.42 -5.72
N PHE A 42 5.71 6.26 -5.78
CA PHE A 42 5.62 7.64 -6.26
C PHE A 42 5.06 7.71 -7.68
N ASN A 43 5.56 6.86 -8.58
CA ASN A 43 5.08 6.79 -9.96
C ASN A 43 3.62 6.33 -10.03
N MET A 44 3.22 5.36 -9.20
CA MET A 44 1.82 4.93 -9.12
C MET A 44 0.89 6.08 -8.68
N HIS A 45 1.28 6.85 -7.67
CA HIS A 45 0.49 8.02 -7.24
C HIS A 45 0.51 9.16 -8.26
N THR A 46 1.57 9.29 -9.06
CA THR A 46 1.62 10.25 -10.17
C THR A 46 0.59 9.89 -11.24
N LEU A 47 0.55 8.63 -11.68
CA LEU A 47 -0.48 8.13 -12.59
C LEU A 47 -1.89 8.31 -12.01
N MET A 48 -2.06 8.06 -10.71
CA MET A 48 -3.33 8.29 -10.03
C MET A 48 -3.77 9.76 -10.13
N LEU A 49 -2.86 10.71 -9.89
CA LEU A 49 -3.15 12.14 -9.98
C LEU A 49 -3.55 12.56 -11.39
N GLU A 50 -2.86 12.07 -12.41
CA GLU A 50 -3.17 12.36 -13.81
C GLU A 50 -4.59 11.89 -14.17
N LEU A 51 -4.91 10.64 -13.83
CA LEU A 51 -6.24 10.06 -14.07
C LEU A 51 -7.34 10.76 -13.27
N LEU A 52 -7.11 11.02 -11.98
CA LEU A 52 -8.09 11.71 -11.14
C LEU A 52 -8.31 13.15 -11.59
N SER A 53 -7.27 13.85 -12.04
CA SER A 53 -7.37 15.21 -12.57
C SER A 53 -8.20 15.22 -13.85
N HIS A 54 -8.01 14.24 -14.73
CA HIS A 54 -8.86 14.06 -15.90
C HIS A 54 -10.33 13.89 -15.51
N TYR A 55 -10.66 12.97 -14.59
CA TYR A 55 -12.05 12.74 -14.17
C TYR A 55 -12.64 13.89 -13.36
N PHE A 56 -11.83 14.65 -12.63
CA PHE A 56 -12.27 15.88 -11.96
C PHE A 56 -12.66 16.96 -12.97
N CYS A 57 -11.84 17.16 -14.00
CA CYS A 57 -12.15 18.07 -15.10
C CYS A 57 -13.41 17.62 -15.86
N ALA A 58 -13.55 16.32 -16.14
CA ALA A 58 -14.74 15.76 -16.80
C ALA A 58 -16.01 15.96 -15.95
N TRP A 59 -15.91 15.75 -14.63
CA TRP A 59 -17.02 15.96 -13.69
C TRP A 59 -17.55 17.39 -13.72
N ASN A 60 -16.66 18.38 -13.73
CA ASN A 60 -17.03 19.80 -13.74
C ASN A 60 -17.54 20.27 -15.10
N LYS A 61 -17.27 19.52 -16.18
CA LYS A 61 -17.69 19.84 -17.56
C LYS A 61 -18.96 19.12 -18.00
N ALA A 62 -19.54 18.26 -17.15
CA ALA A 62 -20.80 17.58 -17.42
C ALA A 62 -21.95 18.61 -17.43
N THR A 63 -22.49 18.86 -18.61
CA THR A 63 -23.60 19.80 -18.89
C THR A 63 -24.63 19.10 -19.75
N GLU A 64 -25.90 19.54 -19.72
CA GLU A 64 -26.99 18.95 -20.51
C GLU A 64 -26.68 18.95 -22.01
N THR A 65 -25.93 19.93 -22.49
CA THR A 65 -25.47 20.03 -23.88
C THR A 65 -24.35 19.05 -24.26
N ARG A 66 -23.67 18.44 -23.28
CA ARG A 66 -22.49 17.58 -23.51
C ARG A 66 -22.73 16.12 -23.15
N CYS A 67 -23.81 15.81 -22.45
CA CYS A 67 -24.15 14.44 -22.07
C CYS A 67 -25.66 14.24 -22.01
N PRO A 68 -26.18 13.06 -22.43
CA PRO A 68 -27.62 12.76 -22.39
C PRO A 68 -28.20 12.75 -20.97
N SER A 69 -27.38 12.46 -19.96
CA SER A 69 -27.75 12.49 -18.55
C SER A 69 -26.54 12.88 -17.69
N ILE A 70 -26.66 13.99 -16.96
CA ILE A 70 -25.64 14.47 -16.03
C ILE A 70 -25.45 13.47 -14.88
N ASP A 71 -26.54 12.91 -14.35
CA ASP A 71 -26.49 12.01 -13.20
C ASP A 71 -25.83 10.69 -13.53
N GLU A 72 -26.17 10.09 -14.69
CA GLU A 72 -25.54 8.86 -15.14
C GLU A 72 -24.05 9.08 -15.43
N THR A 73 -23.70 10.21 -16.06
CA THR A 73 -22.30 10.58 -16.31
C THR A 73 -21.51 10.70 -15.01
N ARG A 74 -22.07 11.38 -13.99
CA ARG A 74 -21.46 11.51 -12.67
C ARG A 74 -21.31 10.16 -11.97
N LYS A 75 -22.32 9.30 -12.04
CA LYS A 75 -22.28 7.95 -11.46
C LYS A 75 -21.15 7.11 -12.07
N GLN A 76 -21.07 7.06 -13.40
CA GLN A 76 -19.99 6.33 -14.08
C GLN A 76 -18.60 6.91 -13.78
N ASN A 77 -18.48 8.23 -13.67
CA ASN A 77 -17.23 8.87 -13.27
C ASN A 77 -16.82 8.49 -11.84
N ALA A 78 -17.79 8.39 -10.91
CA ALA A 78 -17.51 7.93 -9.55
C ALA A 78 -17.02 6.48 -9.54
N GLU A 79 -17.63 5.60 -10.34
CA GLU A 79 -17.18 4.20 -10.47
C GLU A 79 -15.75 4.10 -11.03
N ARG A 80 -15.40 4.91 -12.04
CA ARG A 80 -14.03 4.97 -12.60
C ARG A 80 -13.02 5.49 -11.58
N VAL A 81 -13.39 6.51 -10.81
CA VAL A 81 -12.54 7.04 -9.71
C VAL A 81 -12.30 5.97 -8.63
N ILE A 82 -13.30 5.16 -8.30
CA ILE A 82 -13.15 4.02 -7.38
C ILE A 82 -12.24 2.95 -8.00
N LEU A 83 -12.40 2.64 -9.28
CA LEU A 83 -11.59 1.66 -9.98
C LEU A 83 -10.11 2.06 -10.00
N ILE A 84 -9.79 3.32 -10.32
CA ILE A 84 -8.42 3.84 -10.30
C ILE A 84 -7.80 3.65 -8.92
N GLN A 85 -8.52 4.02 -7.86
CA GLN A 85 -8.04 3.84 -6.49
C GLN A 85 -7.76 2.38 -6.14
N LYS A 86 -8.64 1.46 -6.56
CA LYS A 86 -8.45 0.01 -6.37
C LYS A 86 -7.17 -0.46 -7.09
N MET A 87 -7.00 -0.08 -8.36
CA MET A 87 -5.83 -0.46 -9.16
C MET A 87 -4.54 0.02 -8.51
N ILE A 88 -4.50 1.29 -8.11
CA ILE A 88 -3.29 1.89 -7.51
C ILE A 88 -2.99 1.31 -6.12
N PHE A 89 -4.01 1.03 -5.30
CA PHE A 89 -3.82 0.30 -4.04
C PHE A 89 -3.21 -1.09 -4.27
N VAL A 90 -3.75 -1.86 -5.24
CA VAL A 90 -3.22 -3.18 -5.58
C VAL A 90 -1.78 -3.09 -6.08
N GLN A 91 -1.43 -2.12 -6.92
CA GLN A 91 -0.06 -1.95 -7.42
C GLN A 91 0.91 -1.47 -6.35
N THR A 92 0.45 -0.64 -5.41
CA THR A 92 1.24 -0.24 -4.23
C THR A 92 1.58 -1.48 -3.40
N MET A 93 0.58 -2.31 -3.06
CA MET A 93 0.78 -3.57 -2.33
C MET A 93 1.72 -4.52 -3.08
N SER A 94 1.63 -4.60 -4.41
CA SER A 94 2.53 -5.41 -5.23
C SER A 94 3.98 -4.90 -5.20
N SER A 95 4.20 -3.58 -5.21
CA SER A 95 5.52 -2.98 -5.09
C SER A 95 6.15 -3.29 -3.73
N VAL A 96 5.37 -3.15 -2.66
CA VAL A 96 5.76 -3.52 -1.29
C VAL A 96 6.10 -5.02 -1.21
N GLU A 97 5.25 -5.88 -1.76
CA GLU A 97 5.49 -7.33 -1.79
C GLU A 97 6.79 -7.69 -2.51
N TYR A 98 7.07 -7.03 -3.64
CA TYR A 98 8.33 -7.20 -4.36
C TYR A 98 9.53 -6.81 -3.49
N CYS A 99 9.51 -5.62 -2.89
CA CYS A 99 10.57 -5.13 -1.99
C CYS A 99 10.81 -6.09 -0.82
N CYS A 100 9.75 -6.53 -0.14
CA CYS A 100 9.87 -7.48 0.96
C CYS A 100 10.51 -8.80 0.48
N LYS A 101 10.07 -9.35 -0.67
CA LYS A 101 10.65 -10.59 -1.21
C LYS A 101 12.12 -10.43 -1.58
N ASP A 102 12.47 -9.33 -2.23
CA ASP A 102 13.83 -9.02 -2.64
C ASP A 102 14.76 -8.91 -1.42
N TYR A 103 14.32 -8.19 -0.39
CA TYR A 103 15.06 -8.04 0.85
C TYR A 103 15.26 -9.39 1.58
N ILE A 104 14.21 -10.21 1.68
CA ILE A 104 14.32 -11.53 2.35
C ILE A 104 15.18 -12.51 1.57
N LYS A 105 15.17 -12.47 0.23
CA LYS A 105 16.06 -13.29 -0.60
C LYS A 105 17.53 -12.88 -0.43
N SER A 106 17.79 -11.59 -0.31
CA SER A 106 19.14 -11.04 -0.14
C SER A 106 19.68 -11.27 1.28
N TYR A 107 18.80 -11.36 2.28
CA TYR A 107 19.16 -11.49 3.69
C TYR A 107 18.34 -12.57 4.43
N PRO A 108 18.37 -13.84 3.99
CA PRO A 108 17.51 -14.91 4.52
C PRO A 108 17.72 -15.21 6.02
N GLN A 109 18.88 -14.88 6.56
CA GLN A 109 19.23 -15.07 7.96
C GLN A 109 18.45 -14.16 8.93
N LYS A 110 17.88 -13.04 8.47
CA LYS A 110 17.30 -12.01 9.36
C LYS A 110 15.94 -12.37 9.96
N ILE A 111 15.13 -13.16 9.27
CA ILE A 111 13.81 -13.62 9.75
C ILE A 111 13.60 -15.12 9.52
N GLY A 112 14.70 -15.86 9.35
CA GLY A 112 14.70 -17.29 9.05
C GLY A 112 14.43 -17.65 7.58
N GLN A 113 14.84 -18.86 7.19
CA GLN A 113 14.60 -19.38 5.85
C GLN A 113 13.12 -19.69 5.64
N ILE A 114 12.45 -18.88 4.81
CA ILE A 114 11.10 -19.16 4.34
C ILE A 114 11.18 -20.28 3.28
N LYS A 115 10.83 -21.51 3.68
CA LYS A 115 10.70 -22.63 2.73
C LYS A 115 9.50 -22.45 1.78
N GLY A 116 9.70 -22.80 0.51
CA GLY A 116 8.67 -22.79 -0.53
C GLY A 116 8.41 -21.42 -1.17
N ARG A 117 7.22 -21.25 -1.78
CA ARG A 117 6.82 -19.98 -2.38
C ARG A 117 6.70 -18.89 -1.30
N ILE A 118 7.43 -17.80 -1.50
CA ILE A 118 7.43 -16.66 -0.58
C ILE A 118 6.19 -15.80 -0.88
N TYR A 119 5.33 -15.62 0.12
CA TYR A 119 4.15 -14.75 0.09
C TYR A 119 4.33 -13.60 1.09
N LEU A 120 3.77 -12.43 0.80
CA LEU A 120 3.83 -11.29 1.72
C LEU A 120 3.27 -11.64 3.11
N SER A 121 2.15 -12.36 3.18
CA SER A 121 1.56 -12.81 4.46
C SER A 121 2.56 -13.54 5.34
N LYS A 122 3.31 -14.49 4.75
CA LYS A 122 4.33 -15.27 5.46
C LYS A 122 5.50 -14.39 5.90
N ILE A 123 5.94 -13.45 5.06
CA ILE A 123 7.00 -12.50 5.45
C ILE A 123 6.57 -11.67 6.67
N ILE A 124 5.35 -11.14 6.66
CA ILE A 124 4.83 -10.33 7.77
C ILE A 124 4.65 -11.17 9.05
N GLU A 125 4.19 -12.41 8.93
CA GLU A 125 4.07 -13.33 10.08
C GLU A 125 5.44 -13.64 10.71
N GLU A 126 6.46 -13.95 9.90
CA GLU A 126 7.83 -14.13 10.41
C GLU A 126 8.39 -12.83 10.98
N SER A 127 8.12 -11.68 10.34
CA SER A 127 8.51 -10.37 10.85
C SER A 127 7.98 -10.13 12.27
N LYS A 128 6.75 -10.56 12.56
CA LYS A 128 6.21 -10.51 13.91
C LYS A 128 6.96 -11.44 14.88
N LYS A 129 7.21 -12.70 14.50
CA LYS A 129 7.96 -13.64 15.36
C LYS A 129 9.35 -13.13 15.74
N HIS A 130 9.96 -12.35 14.85
CA HIS A 130 11.27 -11.72 15.05
C HIS A 130 11.19 -10.31 15.66
N ASN A 131 10.02 -9.86 16.13
CA ASN A 131 9.80 -8.54 16.74
C ASN A 131 10.17 -7.35 15.84
N VAL A 132 9.98 -7.49 14.52
CA VAL A 132 10.11 -6.38 13.55
C VAL A 132 8.85 -5.51 13.55
N ILE A 133 7.70 -6.12 13.84
CA ILE A 133 6.39 -5.45 13.91
C ILE A 133 5.65 -5.86 15.18
N SER A 134 4.71 -5.01 15.62
CA SER A 134 3.82 -5.29 16.74
C SER A 134 2.62 -6.16 16.34
N ASP A 135 1.83 -6.63 17.31
CA ASP A 135 0.57 -7.35 17.07
C ASP A 135 -0.48 -6.47 16.38
N SER A 136 -0.52 -5.18 16.71
CA SER A 136 -1.42 -4.22 16.08
C SER A 136 -1.03 -3.99 14.61
N GLU A 137 0.26 -3.90 14.31
CA GLU A 137 0.74 -3.82 12.93
C GLU A 137 0.47 -5.11 12.15
N LEU A 138 0.70 -6.29 12.74
CA LEU A 138 0.35 -7.57 12.12
C LEU A 138 -1.14 -7.61 11.73
N THR A 139 -2.02 -7.11 12.60
CA THR A 139 -3.46 -7.07 12.33
C THR A 139 -3.79 -6.15 11.15
N ARG A 140 -3.14 -4.98 11.05
CA ARG A 140 -3.32 -4.04 9.94
C ARG A 140 -2.79 -4.61 8.62
N TRP A 141 -1.60 -5.23 8.64
CA TRP A 141 -1.06 -5.93 7.48
C TRP A 141 -2.00 -7.03 6.98
N LYS A 142 -2.52 -7.87 7.89
CA LYS A 142 -3.51 -8.88 7.54
C LYS A 142 -4.74 -8.27 6.87
N GLY A 143 -5.23 -7.14 7.39
CA GLY A 143 -6.33 -6.39 6.78
C GLY A 143 -6.02 -5.88 5.36
N ALA A 144 -4.84 -5.34 5.13
CA ALA A 144 -4.45 -4.78 3.84
C ALA A 144 -4.21 -5.88 2.79
N ILE A 145 -3.58 -6.99 3.20
CA ILE A 145 -3.40 -8.20 2.38
C ILE A 145 -4.76 -8.80 2.01
N GLU A 146 -5.66 -8.93 2.99
CA GLU A 146 -7.02 -9.43 2.75
C GLU A 146 -7.79 -8.54 1.77
N LEU A 147 -7.70 -7.22 1.96
CA LEU A 147 -8.31 -6.25 1.06
C LEU A 147 -7.79 -6.43 -0.37
N ARG A 148 -6.47 -6.49 -0.55
CA ARG A 148 -5.84 -6.69 -1.87
C ARG A 148 -6.30 -8.00 -2.51
N ASN A 149 -6.27 -9.11 -1.78
CA ASN A 149 -6.71 -10.41 -2.29
C ASN A 149 -8.18 -10.40 -2.69
N THR A 150 -9.05 -9.79 -1.86
CA THR A 150 -10.49 -9.65 -2.15
C THR A 150 -10.72 -8.84 -3.43
N LEU A 151 -9.96 -7.76 -3.64
CA LEU A 151 -10.05 -6.95 -4.85
C LEU A 151 -9.58 -7.69 -6.10
N VAL A 152 -8.50 -8.47 -5.99
CA VAL A 152 -7.88 -9.15 -7.13
C VAL A 152 -8.64 -10.42 -7.53
N HIS A 153 -9.09 -11.22 -6.57
CA HIS A 153 -9.62 -12.56 -6.84
C HIS A 153 -11.15 -12.62 -6.88
N ASN A 154 -11.84 -11.75 -6.14
CA ASN A 154 -13.29 -11.85 -5.95
C ASN A 154 -14.03 -10.59 -6.40
N ASN A 155 -13.42 -9.76 -7.25
CA ASN A 155 -14.00 -8.49 -7.71
C ASN A 155 -14.48 -7.58 -6.56
N GLY A 156 -13.86 -7.69 -5.39
CA GLY A 156 -14.25 -6.96 -4.20
C GLY A 156 -15.33 -7.61 -3.33
N ILE A 157 -15.76 -8.85 -3.61
CA ILE A 157 -16.70 -9.61 -2.76
C ILE A 157 -15.92 -10.38 -1.70
N SER A 158 -16.17 -10.10 -0.43
CA SER A 158 -15.40 -10.72 0.65
C SER A 158 -15.89 -12.14 0.99
N GLU A 159 -14.98 -13.06 1.28
CA GLU A 159 -15.30 -14.43 1.70
C GLU A 159 -15.54 -14.56 3.21
N LYS A 160 -15.21 -13.53 3.98
CA LYS A 160 -15.33 -13.52 5.44
C LYS A 160 -15.86 -12.20 5.97
N THR A 161 -16.35 -12.27 7.20
CA THR A 161 -16.68 -11.07 7.98
C THR A 161 -15.50 -10.75 8.87
N ALA A 162 -14.95 -9.55 8.72
CA ALA A 162 -13.78 -9.10 9.48
C ALA A 162 -13.78 -7.58 9.61
N GLN A 163 -13.13 -7.06 10.63
CA GLN A 163 -12.94 -5.64 10.83
C GLN A 163 -11.48 -5.35 11.19
N TYR A 164 -10.92 -4.34 10.55
CA TYR A 164 -9.54 -3.89 10.76
C TYR A 164 -9.52 -2.38 10.99
N SER A 165 -8.76 -1.94 11.99
CA SER A 165 -8.65 -0.54 12.37
C SER A 165 -7.32 0.06 11.93
N TYR A 166 -7.40 1.06 11.06
CA TYR A 166 -6.28 1.90 10.63
C TYR A 166 -6.36 3.26 11.32
N PRO A 167 -5.26 4.04 11.37
CA PRO A 167 -5.25 5.33 12.07
C PRO A 167 -6.37 6.30 11.64
N ARG A 168 -6.78 6.25 10.36
CA ARG A 168 -7.75 7.21 9.78
C ARG A 168 -9.06 6.57 9.29
N CYS A 169 -9.17 5.24 9.33
CA CYS A 169 -10.37 4.55 8.88
C CYS A 169 -10.52 3.14 9.45
N HIS A 170 -11.72 2.60 9.31
CA HIS A 170 -12.02 1.21 9.58
C HIS A 170 -12.31 0.49 8.27
N LEU A 171 -11.67 -0.65 8.05
CA LEU A 171 -12.03 -1.58 6.98
C LEU A 171 -13.00 -2.60 7.56
N LYS A 172 -14.25 -2.58 7.09
CA LYS A 172 -15.26 -3.58 7.41
C LYS A 172 -15.51 -4.46 6.19
N LEU A 173 -15.19 -5.74 6.35
CA LEU A 173 -15.50 -6.79 5.39
C LEU A 173 -16.72 -7.55 5.88
N THR A 174 -17.63 -7.87 4.97
CA THR A 174 -18.81 -8.69 5.28
C THR A 174 -18.88 -9.82 4.27
N LYS A 175 -18.98 -11.06 4.76
CA LYS A 175 -19.04 -12.25 3.91
C LYS A 175 -20.12 -12.13 2.84
N ASN A 176 -19.77 -12.52 1.62
CA ASN A 176 -20.61 -12.48 0.42
C ASN A 176 -21.13 -11.09 0.05
N LYS A 177 -20.52 -10.01 0.55
CA LYS A 177 -20.85 -8.64 0.17
C LYS A 177 -19.68 -7.97 -0.51
N MET A 178 -20.01 -7.15 -1.51
CA MET A 178 -19.06 -6.23 -2.11
C MET A 178 -18.55 -5.26 -1.05
N ILE A 179 -17.24 -5.01 -1.02
CA ILE A 179 -16.62 -4.02 -0.16
C ILE A 179 -17.30 -2.68 -0.39
N ARG A 180 -17.81 -2.10 0.71
CA ARG A 180 -18.38 -0.76 0.74
C ARG A 180 -17.46 0.16 1.51
N GLY A 181 -17.31 1.38 1.00
CA GLY A 181 -16.42 2.37 1.57
C GLY A 181 -16.66 3.74 0.97
N ASN A 182 -16.10 4.76 1.62
CA ASN A 182 -16.01 6.08 1.01
C ASN A 182 -14.77 6.19 0.11
N LEU A 183 -14.72 7.22 -0.72
CA LEU A 183 -13.59 7.50 -1.61
C LEU A 183 -12.26 7.77 -0.89
N LYS A 184 -12.24 7.88 0.46
CA LYS A 184 -11.03 8.12 1.23
C LYS A 184 -10.43 6.83 1.79
N GLN A 185 -11.14 5.69 1.71
CA GLN A 185 -10.69 4.44 2.31
C GLN A 185 -9.38 3.92 1.72
N PHE A 186 -9.25 3.84 0.39
CA PHE A 186 -7.99 3.39 -0.23
C PHE A 186 -6.84 4.36 0.06
N PRO A 187 -6.98 5.68 -0.13
CA PRO A 187 -5.94 6.64 0.24
C PRO A 187 -5.50 6.52 1.71
N TYR A 188 -6.43 6.34 2.65
CA TYR A 188 -6.10 6.23 4.07
C TYR A 188 -5.38 4.93 4.44
N ILE A 189 -5.72 3.81 3.79
CA ILE A 189 -4.99 2.56 3.99
C ILE A 189 -3.61 2.64 3.33
N THR A 190 -3.50 3.25 2.14
CA THR A 190 -2.20 3.51 1.49
C THR A 190 -1.31 4.43 2.31
N ASP A 191 -1.88 5.45 2.95
CA ASP A 191 -1.18 6.38 3.84
C ASP A 191 -0.48 5.63 4.98
N TRP A 192 -1.21 4.72 5.65
CA TRP A 192 -0.64 3.81 6.65
C TRP A 192 0.39 2.86 6.04
N LEU A 193 0.11 2.29 4.87
CA LEU A 193 0.99 1.31 4.22
C LEU A 193 2.38 1.91 3.91
N LEU A 194 2.44 3.19 3.52
CA LEU A 194 3.70 3.91 3.33
C LEU A 194 4.53 3.96 4.63
N ASP A 195 3.91 4.32 5.74
CA ASP A 195 4.57 4.36 7.06
C ASP A 195 5.00 2.98 7.53
N ALA A 196 4.11 2.00 7.37
CA ALA A 196 4.36 0.61 7.76
C ALA A 196 5.51 0.01 6.93
N THR A 197 5.57 0.30 5.64
CA THR A 197 6.66 -0.14 4.75
C THR A 197 7.99 0.47 5.17
N LYS A 198 8.01 1.79 5.42
CA LYS A 198 9.23 2.48 5.88
C LYS A 198 9.73 1.88 7.18
N SER A 199 8.83 1.76 8.16
CA SER A 199 9.14 1.23 9.48
C SER A 199 9.66 -0.20 9.38
N TRP A 200 9.01 -1.05 8.58
CA TRP A 200 9.44 -2.42 8.34
C TRP A 200 10.86 -2.48 7.77
N ILE A 201 11.18 -1.66 6.75
CA ILE A 201 12.52 -1.63 6.14
C ILE A 201 13.58 -1.23 7.17
N LEU A 202 13.33 -0.16 7.93
CA LEU A 202 14.29 0.34 8.91
C LEU A 202 14.51 -0.64 10.07
N GLU A 203 13.46 -1.28 10.57
CA GLU A 203 13.58 -2.30 11.62
C GLU A 203 14.30 -3.56 11.13
N MET A 204 14.01 -3.99 9.89
CA MET A 204 14.73 -5.09 9.24
C MET A 204 16.20 -4.77 9.00
N TYR A 205 16.53 -3.49 8.78
CA TYR A 205 17.91 -3.05 8.64
C TYR A 205 18.64 -3.10 9.98
N LYS A 206 18.06 -2.52 11.04
CA LYS A 206 18.61 -2.52 12.41
C LYS A 206 18.90 -3.93 12.91
N LYS A 207 17.94 -4.86 12.81
CA LYS A 207 18.14 -6.26 13.24
C LYS A 207 19.27 -6.96 12.49
N GLY A 208 19.49 -6.60 11.24
CA GLY A 208 20.64 -7.11 10.48
C GLY A 208 21.99 -6.72 11.08
N HIS A 209 22.10 -5.49 11.59
CA HIS A 209 23.31 -5.01 12.25
C HIS A 209 23.49 -5.62 13.63
N GLU A 210 22.42 -5.79 14.40
CA GLU A 210 22.47 -6.48 15.70
C GLU A 210 22.99 -7.92 15.56
N MET A 211 22.54 -8.65 14.54
CA MET A 211 23.00 -10.03 14.29
C MET A 211 24.47 -10.10 13.85
N ASN A 212 24.95 -9.12 13.08
CA ASN A 212 26.34 -9.07 12.60
C ASN A 212 27.31 -8.51 13.67
N GLY A 213 26.82 -7.70 14.61
CA GLY A 213 27.61 -7.15 15.71
C GLY A 213 28.07 -8.20 16.73
N PHE A 214 27.47 -9.40 16.74
CA PHE A 214 27.95 -10.55 17.53
C PHE A 214 29.03 -11.39 16.82
N CYS A 215 29.44 -11.04 15.59
CA CYS A 215 30.48 -11.74 14.83
C CYS A 215 31.78 -10.91 14.66
N LEU A 216 31.99 -9.85 15.45
CA LEU A 216 33.24 -9.07 15.47
C LEU A 216 34.05 -9.31 16.76
N HIS A 217 34.22 -10.58 17.11
CA HIS A 217 35.33 -11.03 17.95
C HIS A 217 36.00 -12.22 17.27
N ILE A 218 36.92 -11.93 16.35
CA ILE A 218 38.07 -12.76 16.03
C ILE A 218 39.30 -11.93 16.36
#